data_AF-B8ITE6-F1
#
_entry.id   AF-B8ITE6-F1
#
_cell.length_a   1.000
_cell.length_b   1.000
_cell.length_c   1.000
_cell.angle_alpha   90.00
_cell.angle_beta   90.00
_cell.angle_gamma   90.00
#
_symmetry.space_group_name_H-M   'P 1'
#
loop_
_entity.id
_entity.type
_entity.pdbx_description
1 polymer ?
#
loop_
_entity_poly.entity_id
_entity_poly.type
_entity_poly.pdbx_seq_one_letter_code
_entity_poly.pdbx_strand_id
1 'polypeptide(L)' 'MSDSATLNAPSPTVLEWSRGLASLSPGQPPCPGFRPDEWVETLANCRRFVNDFGPEADRLGWAL' A
#
# COMPACT_ATOMS: atom_id res chain seq x y z
N MET A 1 -16.71 25.34 -11.72
CA MET A 1 -16.74 23.86 -11.82
C MET A 1 -15.35 23.36 -12.16
N SER A 2 -14.40 23.53 -11.25
CA SER A 2 -13.03 23.04 -11.41
C SER A 2 -12.56 22.62 -10.02
N ASP A 3 -12.57 21.32 -9.71
CA ASP A 3 -11.88 20.75 -8.54
C ASP A 3 -11.89 19.21 -8.50
N SER A 4 -12.64 18.51 -9.35
CA SER A 4 -12.74 17.05 -9.24
C SER A 4 -11.56 16.25 -9.84
N ALA A 5 -10.74 16.85 -10.70
CA ALA A 5 -9.67 16.11 -11.40
C ALA A 5 -8.37 15.97 -10.58
N THR A 6 -8.11 16.89 -9.65
CA THR A 6 -6.91 16.87 -8.80
C THR A 6 -7.02 15.88 -7.64
N LEU A 7 -8.24 15.41 -7.33
CA LEU A 7 -8.53 14.46 -6.24
C LEU A 7 -8.23 12.99 -6.58
N ASN A 8 -7.88 12.67 -7.83
CA ASN A 8 -7.74 11.28 -8.29
C ASN A 8 -6.28 10.77 -8.36
N ALA A 9 -5.29 11.64 -8.20
CA ALA A 9 -3.90 11.20 -8.19
C ALA A 9 -3.50 10.79 -6.76
N PRO A 10 -2.97 9.56 -6.54
CA PRO A 10 -2.45 9.18 -5.23
C PRO A 10 -1.33 10.13 -4.81
N SER A 11 -1.30 10.49 -3.53
CA SER A 11 -0.27 11.36 -2.97
C SER A 11 1.13 10.73 -3.10
N PRO A 12 2.22 11.52 -3.00
CA PRO A 12 3.58 10.99 -3.03
C PRO A 12 3.80 9.86 -2.03
N THR A 13 3.25 10.00 -0.82
CA THR A 13 3.26 8.98 0.24
C THR A 13 2.59 7.67 -0.22
N VAL A 14 1.36 7.75 -0.73
CA VAL A 14 0.62 6.56 -1.18
C VAL A 14 1.31 5.90 -2.37
N LEU A 15 1.93 6.69 -3.24
CA LEU A 15 2.75 6.18 -4.34
C LEU A 15 4.00 5.45 -3.83
N GLU A 16 4.68 5.96 -2.81
CA GLU A 16 5.83 5.31 -2.18
C GLU A 16 5.43 3.96 -1.57
N TRP A 17 4.36 3.94 -0.77
CA TRP A 17 3.83 2.69 -0.20
C TRP A 17 3.45 1.68 -1.28
N SER A 18 2.75 2.13 -2.32
CA SER A 18 2.35 1.29 -3.45
C SER A 18 3.56 0.68 -4.15
N ARG A 19 4.63 1.47 -4.38
CA ARG A 19 5.88 0.98 -4.98
C ARG A 19 6.59 -0.02 -4.06
N GLY A 20 6.64 0.26 -2.76
CA GLY A 20 7.21 -0.65 -1.77
C GLY A 20 6.51 -2.02 -1.80
N LEU A 21 5.18 -2.04 -1.73
CA LEU A 21 4.41 -3.29 -1.78
C LEU A 21 4.47 -4.00 -3.15
N ALA A 22 4.60 -3.26 -4.23
CA ALA A 22 4.78 -3.82 -5.58
C ALA A 22 6.16 -4.47 -5.77
N SER A 23 7.19 -4.00 -5.05
CA SER A 23 8.54 -4.57 -5.10
C SER A 23 8.66 -5.95 -4.42
N LEU A 24 7.67 -6.33 -3.60
CA LEU A 24 7.68 -7.57 -2.84
C LEU A 24 7.13 -8.76 -3.65
N SER A 25 7.77 -9.92 -3.48
CA SER A 25 7.34 -11.18 -4.09
C SER A 25 6.42 -11.97 -3.14
N PRO A 26 5.23 -12.41 -3.59
CA PRO A 26 4.38 -13.31 -2.81
C PRO A 26 5.05 -14.66 -2.52
N GLY A 27 5.97 -15.12 -3.38
CA GLY A 27 6.65 -16.40 -3.22
C GLY A 27 7.90 -16.36 -2.33
N GLN A 28 8.30 -15.18 -1.87
CA GLN A 28 9.51 -15.00 -1.07
C GLN A 28 9.20 -14.09 0.12
N PRO A 29 8.88 -14.66 1.29
CA PRO A 29 8.67 -13.88 2.50
C PRO A 29 9.91 -13.03 2.83
N PRO A 30 9.73 -11.80 3.33
CA PRO A 30 10.83 -10.87 3.54
C PRO A 30 11.70 -11.26 4.75
N CYS A 31 11.21 -12.13 5.63
CA CYS A 31 11.89 -12.53 6.86
C CYS A 31 11.85 -14.06 7.06
N PRO A 32 12.92 -14.65 7.62
CA PRO A 32 12.92 -16.05 8.03
C PRO A 32 11.83 -16.34 9.07
N GLY A 33 11.11 -17.45 8.91
CA GLY A 33 10.10 -17.90 9.86
C GLY A 33 8.67 -17.42 9.56
N PHE A 34 8.49 -16.52 8.60
CA PHE A 34 7.16 -16.18 8.11
C PHE A 34 6.62 -17.32 7.25
N ARG A 35 5.40 -17.81 7.54
CA ARG A 35 4.83 -18.90 6.75
C ARG A 35 4.48 -18.42 5.34
N PRO A 36 4.82 -19.17 4.28
CA PRO A 36 4.61 -18.71 2.90
C PRO A 36 3.14 -18.41 2.55
N ASP A 37 2.21 -19.22 3.06
CA ASP A 37 0.77 -19.04 2.88
C ASP A 37 0.24 -17.78 3.59
N GLU A 38 0.63 -17.59 4.84
CA GLU A 38 0.30 -16.38 5.60
C GLU A 38 0.92 -15.12 4.96
N TRP A 39 2.11 -15.24 4.35
CA TRP A 39 2.76 -14.14 3.64
C TRP A 39 1.97 -13.69 2.40
N VAL A 40 1.51 -14.63 1.58
CA VAL A 40 0.71 -14.32 0.38
C VAL A 40 -0.54 -13.53 0.76
N GLU A 41 -1.25 -13.98 1.80
CA GLU A 41 -2.44 -13.30 2.29
C GLU A 41 -2.11 -11.93 2.88
N THR A 42 -1.05 -11.83 3.69
CA THR A 42 -0.59 -10.57 4.28
C THR A 42 -0.27 -9.54 3.20
N LEU A 43 0.51 -9.91 2.19
CA LEU A 43 0.88 -9.01 1.10
C LEU A 43 -0.34 -8.57 0.29
N ALA A 44 -1.30 -9.46 0.05
CA ALA A 44 -2.56 -9.11 -0.60
C ALA A 44 -3.38 -8.11 0.23
N ASN A 45 -3.49 -8.33 1.54
CA ASN A 45 -4.19 -7.45 2.47
C ASN A 45 -3.54 -6.07 2.56
N CYS A 46 -2.20 -5.99 2.61
CA CYS A 46 -1.48 -4.72 2.60
C CYS A 46 -1.74 -3.92 1.30
N ARG A 47 -1.70 -4.59 0.14
CA ARG A 47 -1.99 -3.95 -1.16
C ARG A 47 -3.42 -3.43 -1.20
N ARG A 48 -4.37 -4.23 -0.73
CA ARG A 48 -5.78 -3.81 -0.63
C ARG A 48 -5.94 -2.61 0.31
N PHE A 49 -5.28 -2.63 1.46
CA PHE A 49 -5.33 -1.52 2.41
C PHE A 49 -4.84 -0.22 1.78
N VAL A 50 -3.68 -0.22 1.12
CA VAL A 50 -3.14 0.98 0.47
C VAL A 50 -4.06 1.48 -0.65
N ASN A 51 -4.67 0.57 -1.43
CA ASN A 51 -5.61 0.94 -2.48
C ASN A 51 -6.91 1.54 -1.92
N ASP A 52 -7.49 0.93 -0.88
CA ASP A 52 -8.81 1.32 -0.36
C ASP A 52 -8.73 2.49 0.63
N PHE A 53 -7.65 2.58 1.42
CA PHE A 53 -7.52 3.49 2.56
C PHE A 53 -6.26 4.36 2.54
N GLY A 54 -5.35 4.17 1.58
CA GLY A 54 -4.09 4.92 1.50
C GLY A 54 -4.27 6.45 1.53
N PRO A 55 -5.15 7.04 0.69
CA PRO A 55 -5.36 8.49 0.68
C PRO A 55 -5.84 9.04 2.02
N GLU A 56 -6.70 8.30 2.72
CA GLU A 56 -7.23 8.69 4.02
C GLU A 56 -6.15 8.56 5.11
N ALA A 57 -5.36 7.48 5.11
CA ALA A 57 -4.27 7.28 6.04
C ALA A 57 -3.19 8.37 5.92
N ASP A 58 -2.84 8.76 4.69
CA ASP A 58 -1.91 9.88 4.43
C ASP A 58 -2.49 11.21 4.95
N ARG A 59 -3.77 11.48 4.70
CA ARG A 59 -4.46 12.68 5.23
C ARG A 59 -4.50 12.71 6.77
N LEU A 60 -4.52 11.55 7.42
CA LEU A 60 -4.43 11.41 8.88
C LEU A 60 -2.99 11.52 9.42
N GLY A 61 -1.99 11.71 8.56
CA GLY A 61 -0.59 11.90 8.97
C GLY A 61 0.10 10.61 9.39
N TRP A 62 -0.25 9.47 8.79
CA TRP A 62 0.40 8.18 9.07
C TRP A 62 1.84 8.09 8.53
N ALA A 63 2.26 9.06 7.70
CA ALA A 63 3.64 9.22 7.29
C ALA A 63 4.38 10.19 8.23
N LEU A 64 5.63 9.84 8.55
CA LEU A 64 6.56 10.63 9.37
C LEU A 64 7.08 11.87 8.64
#